data_AF-A0A1F2TLL5-F1
#
_entry.id   AF-A0A1F2TLL5-F1
#
_cell.length_a   1.000
_cell.length_b   1.000
_cell.length_c   1.000
_cell.angle_alpha   90.00
_cell.angle_beta   90.00
_cell.angle_gamma   90.00
#
_symmetry.space_group_name_H-M   'P 1'
#
loop_
_entity.id
_entity.type
_entity.pdbx_description
1 polymer ?
#
loop_
_entity_poly.entity_id
_entity_poly.type
_entity_poly.pdbx_seq_one_letter_code
_entity_poly.pdbx_strand_id
1 'polypeptide(L)'
;MSNTDSLPLDAHEREQMRQWLDNWARVGPILERDRWDALRTMTDEEARAAARRLFELWQPDWPTDEGEALLLHQRVFARAGRRT
;
A
#
# COMPACT_ATOMS: atom_id res chain seq x y z
N MET A 1 -22.54 -21.91 -10.45
CA MET A 1 -21.62 -21.16 -9.57
C MET A 1 -22.50 -20.21 -8.78
N SER A 2 -22.70 -20.46 -7.47
CA SER A 2 -23.52 -19.58 -6.65
C SER A 2 -22.89 -18.20 -6.59
N ASN A 3 -23.68 -17.21 -6.96
CA ASN A 3 -23.43 -15.80 -6.73
C ASN A 3 -23.34 -15.62 -5.21
N THR A 4 -22.16 -15.27 -4.68
CA THR A 4 -22.01 -14.88 -3.27
C THR A 4 -22.65 -13.51 -3.11
N ASP A 5 -23.98 -13.48 -3.10
CA ASP A 5 -24.73 -12.35 -2.58
C ASP A 5 -24.20 -12.11 -1.18
N SER A 6 -23.42 -11.05 -1.03
CA SER A 6 -22.83 -10.66 0.25
C SER A 6 -23.99 -10.35 1.18
N LEU A 7 -24.35 -11.32 2.02
CA LEU A 7 -25.38 -11.15 3.03
C LEU A 7 -25.02 -9.89 3.85
N PRO A 8 -25.99 -9.02 4.15
CA PRO A 8 -25.71 -7.82 4.94
C PRO A 8 -25.11 -8.23 6.27
N LEU A 9 -23.98 -7.61 6.63
CA LEU A 9 -23.25 -7.86 7.88
C LEU A 9 -24.22 -7.97 9.05
N ASP A 10 -24.06 -8.97 9.90
CA ASP A 10 -24.90 -9.12 11.08
C ASP A 10 -24.61 -8.01 12.12
N ALA A 11 -25.38 -7.96 13.22
CA ALA A 11 -25.21 -6.92 14.22
C ALA A 11 -23.83 -6.91 14.89
N HIS A 12 -23.23 -8.09 15.06
CA HIS A 12 -21.92 -8.27 15.66
C HIS A 12 -20.81 -7.86 14.69
N GLU A 13 -20.91 -8.26 13.43
CA GLU A 13 -19.97 -7.87 12.37
C GLU A 13 -19.97 -6.35 12.13
N ARG A 14 -21.13 -5.70 12.18
CA ARG A 14 -21.24 -4.23 12.10
C ARG A 14 -20.60 -3.54 13.29
N GLU A 15 -20.71 -4.11 14.49
CA GLU A 15 -20.06 -3.60 15.69
C GLU A 15 -18.53 -3.69 15.57
N GLN A 16 -18.01 -4.84 15.16
CA GLN A 16 -16.58 -5.03 14.92
C GLN A 16 -16.05 -4.07 13.85
N MET A 17 -16.78 -3.90 12.74
CA MET A 17 -16.43 -2.96 11.69
C MET A 17 -16.39 -1.51 12.21
N ARG A 18 -17.36 -1.12 13.05
CA ARG A 18 -17.36 0.22 13.65
C ARG A 18 -16.16 0.43 14.57
N GLN A 19 -15.87 -0.52 15.44
CA GLN A 19 -14.70 -0.45 16.32
C GLN A 19 -13.39 -0.38 15.54
N TRP A 20 -13.29 -1.12 14.43
CA TRP A 20 -12.16 -1.05 13.53
C TRP A 20 -12.02 0.33 12.88
N LEU A 21 -13.12 0.90 12.36
CA LEU A 21 -13.16 2.24 11.76
C LEU A 21 -12.81 3.33 12.77
N ASP A 22 -13.35 3.26 13.99
CA ASP A 22 -13.07 4.22 15.05
C ASP A 22 -11.60 4.16 15.47
N ASN A 23 -11.05 2.94 15.58
CA ASN A 23 -9.64 2.77 15.87
C ASN A 23 -8.77 3.29 14.72
N TRP A 24 -9.16 3.04 13.47
CA TRP A 24 -8.47 3.55 12.29
C TRP A 24 -8.50 5.08 12.22
N ALA A 25 -9.65 5.71 12.49
CA ALA A 25 -9.78 7.17 12.50
C ALA A 25 -8.86 7.81 13.55
N ARG A 26 -8.67 7.14 14.69
CA ARG A 26 -7.79 7.60 15.78
C ARG A 26 -6.30 7.35 15.49
N VAL A 27 -5.95 6.15 15.02
CA VAL A 27 -4.56 5.69 14.91
C VAL A 27 -3.97 5.98 13.52
N GLY A 28 -4.79 5.99 12.48
CA GLY A 28 -4.39 6.25 11.10
C GLY A 28 -3.57 7.52 10.91
N PRO A 29 -4.00 8.69 11.43
CA PRO A 29 -3.21 9.93 11.34
C PRO A 29 -1.85 9.85 12.04
N ILE A 30 -1.74 9.07 13.13
CA ILE A 30 -0.49 8.87 13.86
C ILE A 30 0.47 8.02 13.01
N LEU A 31 -0.02 6.89 12.49
CA LEU A 31 0.76 6.02 11.61
C LEU A 31 1.19 6.74 10.34
N GLU A 32 0.34 7.61 9.80
CA GLU A 32 0.65 8.42 8.63
C GLU A 32 1.78 9.40 8.93
N ARG A 33 1.73 10.07 10.09
CA ARG A 33 2.82 10.94 10.53
C ARG A 33 4.12 10.18 10.71
N ASP A 34 4.08 9.05 11.40
CA ASP A 34 5.27 8.21 11.63
C ASP A 34 5.86 7.70 10.32
N ARG A 35 5.01 7.35 9.34
CA ARG A 35 5.44 6.99 7.98
C ARG A 35 6.20 8.13 7.31
N TRP A 36 5.65 9.34 7.35
CA TRP A 36 6.33 10.51 6.76
C TRP A 36 7.62 10.86 7.48
N ASP A 37 7.63 10.76 8.81
CA ASP A 37 8.83 10.99 9.61
C ASP A 37 9.93 10.00 9.25
N ALA A 38 9.60 8.71 9.15
CA ALA A 38 10.53 7.67 8.71
C ALA A 38 11.07 7.92 7.29
N LEU A 39 10.22 8.35 6.34
CA LEU A 39 10.64 8.69 4.98
C LEU A 39 11.56 9.91 4.94
N ARG A 40 11.32 10.92 5.77
CA ARG A 40 12.17 12.13 5.82
C ARG A 40 13.57 11.85 6.37
N THR A 41 13.71 10.85 7.23
CA THR A 41 15.01 10.46 7.82
C THR A 41 15.68 9.31 7.07
N MET A 42 15.03 8.76 6.05
CA MET A 42 15.54 7.65 5.25
C MET A 42 16.75 8.12 4.42
N THR A 43 17.84 7.37 4.52
CA THR A 43 19.02 7.60 3.69
C THR A 43 18.81 7.06 2.28
N ASP A 44 19.59 7.56 1.32
CA ASP A 44 19.58 7.05 -0.06
C ASP A 44 19.87 5.54 -0.16
N GLU A 45 20.73 5.02 0.71
CA GLU A 45 21.06 3.59 0.74
C GLU A 45 19.86 2.74 1.18
N GLU A 46 19.17 3.17 2.24
CA GLU A 46 17.95 2.53 2.72
C GLU A 46 16.84 2.60 1.68
N ALA A 47 16.70 3.75 0.99
CA ALA A 47 15.73 3.91 -0.09
C ALA A 47 16.00 2.94 -1.26
N ARG A 48 17.27 2.77 -1.65
CA ARG A 48 17.67 1.81 -2.70
C ARG A 48 17.40 0.36 -2.27
N ALA A 49 17.67 0.01 -1.01
CA ALA A 49 17.40 -1.33 -0.49
C ALA A 49 15.89 -1.63 -0.44
N ALA A 50 15.08 -0.67 0.02
CA ALA A 50 13.63 -0.79 0.05
C ALA A 50 13.04 -0.94 -1.37
N ALA A 51 13.53 -0.14 -2.33
CA ALA A 51 13.11 -0.25 -3.73
C ALA A 51 13.45 -1.63 -4.32
N ARG A 52 14.63 -2.19 -4.04
CA ARG A 52 14.98 -3.56 -4.48
C ARG A 52 14.03 -4.62 -3.92
N ARG A 53 13.73 -4.57 -2.61
CA ARG A 53 12.75 -5.50 -2.00
C ARG A 53 11.38 -5.39 -2.64
N LEU A 54 10.94 -4.18 -3.00
CA LEU A 54 9.67 -4.00 -3.71
C LEU A 54 9.68 -4.70 -5.08
N PHE A 55 10.79 -4.62 -5.82
CA PHE A 55 10.94 -5.34 -7.08
C PHE A 55 11.11 -6.85 -6.90
N GLU A 56 11.66 -7.33 -5.77
CA GLU A 56 11.71 -8.76 -5.44
C GLU A 56 10.32 -9.34 -5.16
N LEU A 57 9.38 -8.53 -4.68
CA LEU A 57 7.98 -8.92 -4.48
C LEU A 57 7.18 -8.94 -5.79
N TRP A 58 7.75 -8.44 -6.88
CA TRP A 58 7.11 -8.48 -8.19
C TRP A 58 7.08 -9.92 -8.70
N GLN A 59 5.87 -10.41 -8.99
CA GLN A 59 5.63 -11.75 -9.53
C GLN A 59 5.12 -11.62 -10.97
N PRO A 60 5.99 -11.73 -11.99
CA PRO A 60 5.61 -11.52 -13.39
C PRO A 60 4.54 -12.49 -13.91
N ASP A 61 4.39 -13.65 -13.28
CA ASP A 61 3.41 -14.67 -13.66
C ASP A 61 2.04 -14.47 -12.97
N TRP A 62 1.83 -13.37 -12.25
CA TRP A 62 0.57 -13.10 -11.60
C TRP A 62 -0.51 -12.82 -12.67
N PRO A 63 -1.65 -13.54 -12.71
CA PRO A 63 -2.60 -13.52 -13.83
C PRO A 63 -3.27 -12.17 -14.14
N THR A 64 -3.03 -11.14 -13.34
CA THR A 64 -3.60 -9.78 -13.48
C THR A 64 -2.53 -8.71 -13.63
N ASP A 65 -1.25 -9.10 -13.73
CA ASP A 65 -0.14 -8.17 -13.88
C ASP A 65 0.24 -8.04 -15.36
N GLU A 66 -0.38 -7.08 -16.04
CA GLU A 66 -0.05 -6.75 -17.44
C GLU A 66 1.28 -5.97 -17.58
N GLY A 67 2.05 -5.80 -16.50
CA GLY A 67 3.33 -5.08 -16.49
C GLY A 67 3.20 -3.56 -16.67
N GLU A 68 2.01 -3.04 -16.97
CA GLU A 68 1.76 -1.61 -17.14
C GLU A 68 1.99 -0.81 -15.85
N ALA A 69 1.60 -1.37 -14.70
CA ALA A 69 1.81 -0.76 -13.39
C ALA A 69 3.31 -0.62 -13.07
N LEU A 70 4.11 -1.63 -13.44
CA LEU A 70 5.56 -1.60 -13.29
C LEU A 70 6.20 -0.49 -14.15
N LEU A 71 5.79 -0.39 -15.42
CA LEU A 71 6.27 0.66 -16.33
C LEU A 71 5.84 2.06 -15.88
N LEU A 72 4.67 2.20 -15.24
CA LEU A 72 4.22 3.45 -14.63
C LEU A 72 5.11 3.84 -13.45
N HIS A 73 5.39 2.91 -12.53
CA HIS A 73 6.27 3.15 -11.39
C HIS A 73 7.69 3.51 -11.82
N GLN A 74 8.27 2.80 -12.79
CA GLN A 74 9.58 3.12 -13.36
C GLN A 74 9.63 4.54 -13.95
N ARG A 75 8.58 4.96 -14.68
CA ARG A 75 8.45 6.32 -15.24
C ARG A 75 8.39 7.39 -14.14
N VAL A 76 7.63 7.14 -13.08
CA VAL A 76 7.51 8.05 -11.93
C VAL A 76 8.85 8.21 -11.22
N PHE A 77 9.55 7.12 -10.93
CA PHE A 77 10.88 7.17 -10.29
C PHE A 77 11.92 7.85 -11.18
N ALA A 78 11.95 7.54 -12.48
CA ALA A 78 12.85 8.19 -13.43
C ALA A 78 12.60 9.71 -13.56
N ARG A 79 11.35 10.16 -13.38
CA ARG A 79 11.01 11.59 -13.35
C ARG A 79 11.39 12.24 -12.02
N ALA A 80 11.20 11.54 -10.90
CA ALA A 80 11.58 12.03 -9.58
C ALA A 80 13.10 12.19 -9.44
N GLY A 81 13.89 11.22 -9.91
CA GLY A 81 15.36 11.26 -9.85
C GLY A 81 16.03 12.26 -10.81
N ARG A 82 15.28 12.92 -11.70
CA ARG A 82 15.78 14.01 -12.56
C ARG A 82 15.56 15.41 -11.96
N ARG A 83 14.90 15.50 -10.80
CA ARG A 83 14.55 16.77 -10.13
C ARG A 83 15.48 17.12 -8.96
N THR A 84 16.49 16.29 -8.71
CA THR A 84 17.69 16.57 -7.90
C THR A 84 18.83 16.92 -8.82
#